data_AF-A0A7C3LPX8-F1
#
_entry.id   AF-A0A7C3LPX8-F1
#
_cell.length_a   1.000
_cell.length_b   1.000
_cell.length_c   1.000
_cell.angle_alpha   90.00
_cell.angle_beta   90.00
_cell.angle_gamma   90.00
#
_symmetry.space_group_name_H-M   'P 1'
#
loop_
_entity.id
_entity.type
_entity.pdbx_description
1 polymer ?
#
loop_
_entity_poly.entity_id
_entity_poly.type
_entity_poly.pdbx_seq_one_letter_code
_entity_poly.pdbx_strand_id
1 'polypeptide(L)'
;AAISIHQFLHGLSIEERPGYGVNLISQKMGLHDWMYQNEFSNDTRVPVPHLDFNKAIKDLKTEVELGFDKELAAKEAARCLSCDVQTVFTESACIECDACTDICPMECINFMQNDEENTVRQKMKIPALNQEQPVLVSGPLKTGKVMIKDEDLCIHCAMCAERCPTGAWDMRKFIMKSYAETK
;
A
#
# COMPACT_ATOMS: atom_id res chain seq x y z
N ALA A 1 26.52 -11.25 -6.60
CA ALA A 1 27.83 -11.49 -7.23
C ALA A 1 28.87 -11.92 -6.19
N ALA A 2 29.23 -11.09 -5.21
CA ALA A 2 30.28 -11.41 -4.23
C ALA A 2 30.02 -12.71 -3.41
N ILE A 3 28.79 -12.93 -2.94
CA ILE A 3 28.41 -14.13 -2.17
C ILE A 3 28.58 -15.41 -3.00
N SER A 4 28.13 -15.39 -4.26
CA SER A 4 28.24 -16.51 -5.20
C SER A 4 29.69 -16.84 -5.54
N ILE A 5 30.55 -15.82 -5.68
CA ILE A 5 31.99 -16.00 -5.90
C ILE A 5 32.63 -16.62 -4.66
N HIS A 6 32.32 -16.12 -3.46
CA HIS A 6 32.81 -16.67 -2.20
C HIS A 6 32.37 -18.13 -2.00
N GLN A 7 31.10 -18.47 -2.24
CA GLN A 7 30.59 -19.85 -2.14
C GLN A 7 31.30 -20.80 -3.11
N PHE A 8 31.50 -20.36 -4.36
CA PHE A 8 32.25 -21.13 -5.35
C PHE A 8 33.71 -21.39 -4.90
N LEU A 9 34.39 -20.37 -4.36
CA LEU A 9 35.76 -20.50 -3.85
C LEU A 9 35.85 -21.41 -2.61
N HIS A 10 34.77 -21.53 -1.83
CA HIS A 10 34.70 -22.37 -0.63
C HIS A 10 34.08 -23.76 -0.89
N GLY A 11 33.75 -24.11 -2.14
CA GLY A 11 33.14 -25.41 -2.48
C GLY A 11 31.72 -25.60 -1.93
N LEU A 12 31.03 -24.50 -1.63
CA LEU A 12 29.64 -24.48 -1.16
C LEU A 12 28.67 -24.36 -2.35
N SER A 13 27.41 -24.76 -2.16
CA SER A 13 26.36 -24.57 -3.17
C SER A 13 26.19 -23.09 -3.50
N ILE A 14 26.07 -22.79 -4.80
CA ILE A 14 25.83 -21.44 -5.32
C ILE A 14 24.33 -21.10 -5.28
N GLU A 15 23.46 -22.12 -5.21
CA GLU A 15 22.02 -21.94 -5.09
C GLU A 15 21.60 -21.51 -3.68
N GLU A 16 22.41 -21.82 -2.65
CA GLU A 16 22.10 -21.55 -1.26
C GLU A 16 22.38 -20.08 -0.89
N ARG A 17 21.48 -19.18 -1.31
CA ARG A 17 21.57 -17.75 -0.99
C ARG A 17 20.71 -17.43 0.23
N PRO A 18 21.27 -16.82 1.30
CA PRO A 18 20.46 -16.35 2.40
C PRO A 18 19.43 -15.35 1.88
N GLY A 19 18.16 -15.56 2.24
CA GLY A 19 17.06 -14.70 1.83
C GLY A 19 17.25 -13.27 2.35
N TYR A 20 16.65 -12.30 1.65
CA TYR A 20 16.56 -10.95 2.19
C TYR A 20 15.67 -10.95 3.44
N GLY A 21 16.13 -10.30 4.51
CA GLY A 21 15.28 -10.07 5.66
C GLY A 21 14.27 -8.98 5.33
N VAL A 22 12.97 -9.29 5.44
CA VAL A 22 11.90 -8.30 5.30
C VAL A 22 11.25 -8.07 6.64
N ASN A 23 10.92 -6.82 6.95
CA ASN A 23 10.17 -6.46 8.14
C ASN A 23 9.06 -5.47 7.79
N LEU A 24 8.00 -5.50 8.57
CA LEU A 24 6.91 -4.53 8.53
C LEU A 24 6.94 -3.76 9.84
N ILE A 25 7.16 -2.44 9.77
CA ILE A 25 7.25 -1.57 10.94
C ILE A 25 6.08 -0.60 10.94
N SER A 26 5.30 -0.58 12.04
CA SER A 26 4.18 0.36 12.19
C SER A 26 4.65 1.80 11.99
N GLN A 27 3.84 2.58 11.26
CA GLN A 27 4.06 4.00 10.99
C GLN A 27 3.28 4.91 11.94
N LYS A 28 2.57 4.33 12.92
CA LYS A 28 1.80 5.06 13.91
C LYS A 28 2.74 5.66 14.96
N MET A 29 2.74 6.99 15.09
CA MET A 29 3.56 7.71 16.07
C MET A 29 2.80 8.01 17.37
N GLY A 30 1.49 8.24 17.27
CA GLY A 30 0.61 8.58 18.37
C GLY A 30 -0.80 8.05 18.13
N LEU A 31 -1.78 8.42 18.96
CA LEU A 31 -3.15 7.91 18.80
C LEU A 31 -3.77 8.31 17.44
N HIS A 32 -3.47 9.53 17.00
CA HIS A 32 -3.94 10.17 15.75
C HIS A 32 -2.77 10.73 14.90
N ASP A 33 -1.52 10.37 15.23
CA ASP A 33 -0.32 10.90 14.57
C ASP A 33 0.37 9.82 13.76
N TRP A 34 0.70 10.15 12.52
CA TRP A 34 1.37 9.28 11.54
C TRP A 34 2.68 9.91 11.06
N MET A 35 3.62 9.07 10.61
CA MET A 35 4.87 9.53 10.01
C MET A 35 4.70 10.23 8.64
N TYR A 36 3.50 10.17 8.05
CA TYR A 36 3.17 10.71 6.73
C TYR A 36 1.73 11.26 6.69
N GLN A 37 1.42 12.07 5.68
CA GLN A 37 0.06 12.58 5.48
C GLN A 37 -0.84 11.48 4.92
N ASN A 38 -1.93 11.18 5.61
CA ASN A 38 -2.87 10.10 5.27
C ASN A 38 -4.15 10.59 4.55
N GLU A 39 -4.25 11.89 4.25
CA GLU A 39 -5.40 12.42 3.55
C GLU A 39 -5.32 12.15 2.04
N PHE A 40 -6.41 11.68 1.45
CA PHE A 40 -6.54 11.56 0.02
C PHE A 40 -7.08 12.88 -0.57
N SER A 41 -6.52 13.32 -1.68
CA SER A 41 -7.00 14.52 -2.41
C SER A 41 -7.92 14.11 -3.55
N ASN A 42 -9.08 14.76 -3.64
CA ASN A 42 -10.02 14.62 -4.75
C ASN A 42 -9.67 15.50 -5.97
N ASP A 43 -8.56 16.25 -5.91
CA ASP A 43 -8.16 17.13 -6.99
C ASP A 43 -7.76 16.32 -8.22
N THR A 44 -7.89 16.91 -9.41
CA THR A 44 -7.36 16.28 -10.61
C THR A 44 -5.83 16.30 -10.62
N ARG A 45 -5.23 15.39 -11.38
CA ARG A 45 -3.79 15.39 -11.62
C ARG A 45 -3.41 16.69 -12.33
N VAL A 46 -2.41 17.40 -11.82
CA VAL A 46 -1.84 18.55 -12.50
C VAL A 46 -0.90 18.06 -13.60
N PRO A 47 -1.08 18.46 -14.88
CA PRO A 47 -0.17 18.06 -15.94
C PRO A 47 1.20 18.73 -15.73
N VAL A 48 2.26 18.04 -16.17
CA VAL A 48 3.61 18.61 -16.14
C VAL A 48 3.64 19.85 -17.04
N PRO A 49 4.13 21.00 -16.57
CA PRO A 49 4.29 22.19 -17.39
C PRO A 49 5.15 21.89 -18.62
N HIS A 50 4.64 22.28 -19.79
CA HIS A 50 5.34 22.13 -21.06
C HIS A 50 5.74 23.49 -21.64
N LEU A 51 6.84 23.49 -22.40
CA LEU A 51 7.22 24.62 -23.23
C LEU A 51 6.14 24.87 -24.30
N ASP A 52 5.92 26.15 -24.63
CA ASP A 52 5.02 26.52 -25.72
C ASP A 52 5.39 25.80 -27.02
N PHE A 53 4.38 25.22 -27.67
CA PHE A 53 4.54 24.39 -28.86
C PHE A 53 5.30 25.11 -30.00
N ASN A 54 5.04 26.40 -30.21
CA ASN A 54 5.70 27.17 -31.27
C ASN A 54 7.17 27.43 -30.98
N LYS A 55 7.59 27.38 -29.71
CA LYS A 55 8.99 27.45 -29.31
C LYS A 55 9.65 26.08 -29.40
N ALA A 56 8.95 25.03 -28.96
CA ALA A 56 9.45 23.66 -28.99
C ALA A 56 9.79 23.17 -30.41
N ILE A 57 8.99 23.52 -31.43
CA ILE A 57 9.25 23.10 -32.82
C ILE A 57 10.51 23.73 -33.42
N LYS A 58 10.95 24.89 -32.94
CA LYS A 58 12.05 25.65 -33.56
C LYS A 58 13.42 25.03 -33.29
N ASP A 59 13.57 24.29 -32.20
CA ASP A 59 14.83 23.67 -31.83
C ASP A 59 14.59 22.30 -31.19
N LEU A 60 15.05 21.25 -31.89
CA LEU A 60 14.91 19.86 -31.45
C LEU A 60 15.68 19.54 -30.16
N LYS A 61 16.65 20.38 -29.78
CA LYS A 61 17.48 20.16 -28.57
C LYS A 61 16.88 20.77 -27.32
N THR A 62 15.82 21.57 -27.45
CA THR A 62 15.19 22.23 -26.31
C THR A 62 14.31 21.25 -25.54
N GLU A 63 14.47 21.20 -24.22
CA GLU A 63 13.61 20.39 -23.35
C GLU A 63 12.16 20.90 -23.38
N VAL A 64 11.22 20.00 -23.64
CA VAL A 64 9.79 20.32 -23.78
C VAL A 64 9.07 20.19 -22.44
N GLU A 65 9.52 19.32 -21.55
CA GLU A 65 9.01 19.19 -20.19
C GLU A 65 9.78 20.13 -19.28
N LEU A 66 9.12 21.16 -18.76
CA LEU A 66 9.74 22.13 -17.86
C LEU A 66 9.79 21.63 -16.42
N GLY A 67 9.16 20.49 -16.14
CA GLY A 67 9.02 19.92 -14.80
C GLY A 67 8.11 20.75 -13.90
N PHE A 68 7.94 20.28 -12.67
CA PHE A 68 7.26 21.04 -11.63
C PHE A 68 8.22 22.01 -10.96
N ASP A 69 7.75 23.23 -10.69
CA ASP A 69 8.45 24.12 -9.77
C ASP A 69 8.43 23.54 -8.33
N LYS A 70 9.19 24.17 -7.42
CA LYS A 70 9.33 23.66 -6.05
C LYS A 70 7.99 23.58 -5.30
N GLU A 71 7.08 24.52 -5.55
CA GLU A 71 5.81 24.58 -4.84
C GLU A 71 4.85 23.51 -5.34
N LEU A 72 4.74 23.34 -6.67
CA LEU A 72 3.92 22.33 -7.30
C LEU A 72 4.47 20.93 -7.02
N ALA A 73 5.79 20.75 -7.06
CA ALA A 73 6.43 19.49 -6.70
C ALA A 73 6.12 19.08 -5.25
N ALA A 74 6.19 20.01 -4.30
CA ALA A 74 5.85 19.74 -2.90
C ALA A 74 4.37 19.37 -2.73
N LYS A 75 3.46 20.08 -3.41
CA LYS A 75 2.02 19.77 -3.39
C LYS A 75 1.71 18.40 -3.97
N GLU A 76 2.28 18.06 -5.13
CA GLU A 76 2.04 16.76 -5.75
C GLU A 76 2.71 15.60 -4.98
N ALA A 77 3.88 15.82 -4.37
CA ALA A 77 4.53 14.83 -3.51
C ALA A 77 3.72 14.54 -2.23
N ALA A 78 3.05 15.55 -1.66
CA ALA A 78 2.19 15.40 -0.49
C ALA A 78 0.96 14.50 -0.75
N ARG A 79 0.59 14.29 -2.01
CA ARG A 79 -0.53 13.43 -2.42
C ARG A 79 -0.13 11.96 -2.61
N CYS A 80 1.11 11.60 -2.26
CA CYS A 80 1.60 10.22 -2.40
C CYS A 80 0.85 9.27 -1.48
N LEU A 81 0.27 8.21 -2.05
CA LEU A 81 -0.50 7.20 -1.33
C LEU A 81 0.37 6.18 -0.57
N SER A 82 1.67 6.45 -0.40
CA SER A 82 2.60 5.65 0.42
C SER A 82 2.52 4.14 0.16
N CYS A 83 2.69 3.73 -1.10
CA CYS A 83 2.52 2.33 -1.53
C CYS A 83 3.54 1.35 -0.88
N ASP A 84 4.61 1.87 -0.28
CA ASP A 84 5.56 1.11 0.54
C ASP A 84 5.03 0.80 1.96
N VAL A 85 3.85 1.32 2.30
CA VAL A 85 3.14 1.09 3.56
C VAL A 85 1.96 0.16 3.32
N GLN A 86 1.93 -0.95 4.04
CA GLN A 86 0.96 -2.02 3.89
C GLN A 86 -0.12 -1.94 4.98
N THR A 87 -1.37 -2.17 4.59
CA THR A 87 -2.48 -2.30 5.54
C THR A 87 -2.41 -3.66 6.22
N VAL A 88 -2.32 -3.70 7.54
CA VAL A 88 -2.27 -4.94 8.32
C VAL A 88 -3.46 -4.99 9.27
N PHE A 89 -4.22 -6.08 9.18
CA PHE A 89 -5.36 -6.34 10.06
C PHE A 89 -4.99 -7.34 11.16
N THR A 90 -5.51 -7.13 12.37
CA THR A 90 -5.36 -8.03 13.51
C THR A 90 -6.73 -8.42 14.03
N GLU A 91 -7.14 -9.66 13.80
CA GLU A 91 -8.48 -10.18 14.09
C GLU A 91 -8.82 -10.11 15.57
N SER A 92 -7.86 -10.44 16.44
CA SER A 92 -8.05 -10.49 17.89
C SER A 92 -8.36 -9.12 18.52
N ALA A 93 -7.93 -8.04 17.87
CA ALA A 93 -8.19 -6.67 18.27
C ALA A 93 -9.52 -6.12 17.71
N CYS A 94 -10.11 -6.77 16.70
CA CYS A 94 -11.35 -6.30 16.10
C CYS A 94 -12.56 -6.53 17.04
N ILE A 95 -13.42 -5.51 17.12
CA ILE A 95 -14.68 -5.54 17.88
C ILE A 95 -15.91 -5.42 16.97
N GLU A 96 -15.72 -5.50 15.66
CA GLU A 96 -16.82 -5.52 14.67
C GLU A 96 -17.74 -4.29 14.79
N CYS A 97 -17.14 -3.10 14.96
CA CYS A 97 -17.85 -1.82 15.07
C CYS A 97 -18.17 -1.13 13.73
N ASP A 98 -17.78 -1.76 12.60
CA ASP A 98 -17.96 -1.28 11.23
C ASP A 98 -17.33 0.09 10.86
N ALA A 99 -16.67 0.77 11.79
CA ALA A 99 -16.11 2.10 11.56
C ALA A 99 -15.08 2.17 10.40
N CYS A 100 -14.32 1.09 10.17
CA CYS A 100 -13.37 1.01 9.05
C CYS A 100 -14.05 0.78 7.69
N THR A 101 -15.22 0.16 7.67
CA THR A 101 -16.06 -0.05 6.48
C THR A 101 -16.70 1.26 6.06
N ASP A 102 -17.15 2.05 7.03
CA ASP A 102 -17.85 3.31 6.80
C ASP A 102 -16.93 4.44 6.32
N ILE A 103 -15.70 4.50 6.83
CA ILE A 103 -14.73 5.54 6.45
C ILE A 103 -14.02 5.26 5.13
N CYS A 104 -14.14 4.04 4.59
CA CYS A 104 -13.39 3.63 3.41
C CYS A 104 -13.92 4.35 2.15
N PRO A 105 -13.11 5.20 1.48
CA PRO A 105 -13.58 5.97 0.31
C PRO A 105 -13.86 5.07 -0.90
N MET A 106 -13.24 3.89 -0.93
CA MET A 106 -13.33 2.93 -2.02
C MET A 106 -14.24 1.75 -1.69
N GLU A 107 -14.88 1.74 -0.51
CA GLU A 107 -15.74 0.64 -0.03
C GLU A 107 -15.12 -0.77 -0.14
N CYS A 108 -13.80 -0.87 -0.02
CA CYS A 108 -13.07 -2.12 -0.25
C CYS A 108 -13.10 -3.12 0.93
N ILE A 109 -13.57 -2.71 2.12
CA ILE A 109 -13.60 -3.54 3.34
C ILE A 109 -15.02 -4.04 3.60
N ASN A 110 -15.15 -5.34 3.86
CA ASN A 110 -16.42 -6.04 4.02
C ASN A 110 -16.37 -6.97 5.24
N PHE A 111 -17.47 -7.08 5.98
CA PHE A 111 -17.65 -8.07 7.05
C PHE A 111 -18.81 -8.99 6.71
N MET A 112 -18.53 -10.26 6.41
CA MET A 112 -19.55 -11.22 5.98
C MET A 112 -19.23 -12.64 6.42
N GLN A 113 -20.20 -13.55 6.26
CA GLN A 113 -19.95 -14.96 6.50
C GLN A 113 -18.97 -15.50 5.46
N ASN A 114 -18.07 -16.37 5.91
CA ASN A 114 -17.15 -17.03 5.00
C ASN A 114 -17.91 -17.98 4.08
N ASP A 115 -17.57 -17.98 2.80
CA ASP A 115 -18.26 -18.72 1.73
C ASP A 115 -17.23 -19.04 0.63
N GLU A 116 -17.65 -19.70 -0.46
CA GLU A 116 -16.80 -19.89 -1.63
C GLU A 116 -16.34 -18.53 -2.19
N GLU A 117 -15.07 -18.43 -2.61
CA GLU A 117 -14.46 -17.19 -3.07
C GLU A 117 -15.28 -16.48 -4.17
N ASN A 118 -15.75 -17.21 -5.18
CA ASN A 118 -16.57 -16.63 -6.26
C ASN A 118 -17.85 -15.99 -5.73
N THR A 119 -18.48 -16.64 -4.75
CA THR A 119 -19.71 -16.19 -4.12
C THR A 119 -19.47 -14.95 -3.25
N VAL A 120 -18.38 -14.95 -2.49
CA VAL A 120 -17.92 -13.80 -1.71
C VAL A 120 -17.70 -12.59 -2.61
N ARG A 121 -16.88 -12.75 -3.67
CA ARG A 121 -16.51 -11.67 -4.59
C ARG A 121 -17.71 -10.96 -5.20
N GLN A 122 -18.80 -11.68 -5.48
CA GLN A 122 -20.04 -11.10 -6.00
C GLN A 122 -20.92 -10.44 -4.93
N LYS A 123 -20.82 -10.88 -3.67
CA LYS A 123 -21.62 -10.36 -2.54
C LYS A 123 -20.99 -9.15 -1.85
N MET A 124 -19.72 -8.86 -2.09
CA MET A 124 -19.04 -7.67 -1.56
C MET A 124 -19.75 -6.40 -2.01
N LYS A 125 -19.62 -5.31 -1.23
CA LYS A 125 -20.22 -3.99 -1.54
C LYS A 125 -19.94 -3.55 -2.97
N ILE A 126 -18.67 -3.65 -3.37
CA ILE A 126 -18.23 -3.54 -4.75
C ILE A 126 -17.78 -4.95 -5.19
N PRO A 127 -18.39 -5.52 -6.24
CA PRO A 127 -18.01 -6.84 -6.71
C PRO A 127 -16.56 -6.90 -7.19
N ALA A 128 -15.77 -7.83 -6.63
CA ALA A 128 -14.37 -8.03 -6.96
C ALA A 128 -14.22 -8.89 -8.22
N LEU A 129 -14.32 -8.26 -9.40
CA LEU A 129 -14.32 -8.93 -10.70
C LEU A 129 -12.92 -9.40 -11.15
N ASN A 130 -11.87 -8.76 -10.64
CA ASN A 130 -10.49 -9.10 -10.98
C ASN A 130 -10.05 -10.37 -10.22
N GLN A 131 -9.92 -11.48 -10.95
CA GLN A 131 -9.49 -12.77 -10.40
C GLN A 131 -7.96 -12.92 -10.30
N GLU A 132 -7.20 -12.08 -11.01
CA GLU A 132 -5.73 -12.10 -10.93
C GLU A 132 -5.24 -11.52 -9.61
N GLN A 133 -6.03 -10.62 -9.00
CA GLN A 133 -5.75 -10.05 -7.70
C GLN A 133 -6.45 -10.84 -6.58
N PRO A 134 -5.71 -11.33 -5.57
CA PRO A 134 -6.30 -12.00 -4.42
C PRO A 134 -7.05 -10.99 -3.53
N VAL A 135 -8.18 -11.43 -2.99
CA VAL A 135 -8.85 -10.74 -1.88
C VAL A 135 -8.21 -11.16 -0.56
N LEU A 136 -7.98 -10.21 0.34
CA LEU A 136 -7.49 -10.52 1.68
C LEU A 136 -8.66 -10.97 2.55
N VAL A 137 -8.52 -12.13 3.17
CA VAL A 137 -9.53 -12.70 4.07
C VAL A 137 -8.89 -12.92 5.44
N SER A 138 -9.53 -12.40 6.48
CA SER A 138 -9.09 -12.62 7.86
C SER A 138 -9.50 -13.99 8.38
N GLY A 139 -8.91 -14.38 9.52
CA GLY A 139 -9.50 -15.42 10.37
C GLY A 139 -10.92 -15.07 10.86
N PRO A 140 -11.64 -16.05 11.42
CA PRO A 140 -12.98 -15.82 11.97
C PRO A 140 -12.95 -14.82 13.13
N LEU A 141 -13.90 -13.90 13.13
CA LEU A 141 -14.11 -12.89 14.16
C LEU A 141 -15.05 -13.39 15.26
N LYS A 142 -15.33 -12.55 16.26
CA LYS A 142 -16.14 -12.93 17.43
C LYS A 142 -17.56 -13.33 17.06
N THR A 143 -18.14 -12.72 16.02
CA THR A 143 -19.47 -13.10 15.52
C THR A 143 -19.46 -14.30 14.54
N GLY A 144 -18.28 -14.84 14.22
CA GLY A 144 -18.10 -15.90 13.22
C GLY A 144 -17.97 -15.40 11.78
N LYS A 145 -18.19 -14.10 11.52
CA LYS A 145 -17.88 -13.47 10.23
C LYS A 145 -16.37 -13.42 9.97
N VAL A 146 -15.98 -13.10 8.75
CA VAL A 146 -14.62 -12.76 8.34
C VAL A 146 -14.58 -11.32 7.81
N MET A 147 -13.43 -10.66 7.99
CA MET A 147 -13.10 -9.42 7.30
C MET A 147 -12.55 -9.78 5.92
N ILE A 148 -13.08 -9.14 4.89
CA ILE A 148 -12.66 -9.33 3.50
C ILE A 148 -12.33 -7.97 2.91
N LYS A 149 -11.10 -7.82 2.42
CA LYS A 149 -10.60 -6.59 1.82
C LYS A 149 -10.18 -6.82 0.37
N ASP A 150 -10.70 -6.00 -0.53
CA ASP A 150 -10.24 -5.96 -1.91
C ASP A 150 -9.01 -5.04 -2.04
N GLU A 151 -7.86 -5.60 -2.39
CA GLU A 151 -6.65 -4.83 -2.64
C GLU A 151 -6.67 -4.13 -4.00
N ASP A 152 -7.46 -4.59 -4.97
CA ASP A 152 -7.58 -3.95 -6.30
C ASP A 152 -8.19 -2.55 -6.19
N LEU A 153 -9.04 -2.35 -5.18
CA LEU A 153 -9.70 -1.07 -4.91
C LEU A 153 -9.01 -0.24 -3.83
N CYS A 154 -8.13 -0.83 -3.02
CA CYS A 154 -7.55 -0.11 -1.90
C CYS A 154 -6.50 0.91 -2.36
N ILE A 155 -6.67 2.16 -1.94
CA ILE A 155 -5.71 3.24 -2.22
C ILE A 155 -4.73 3.52 -1.08
N HIS A 156 -4.63 2.64 -0.07
CA HIS A 156 -3.66 2.75 1.03
C HIS A 156 -3.72 4.07 1.84
N CYS A 157 -4.88 4.75 1.83
CA CYS A 157 -5.12 6.03 2.51
C CYS A 157 -5.09 5.98 4.06
N ALA A 158 -4.83 4.85 4.70
CA ALA A 158 -4.76 4.69 6.17
C ALA A 158 -6.01 5.09 6.99
N MET A 159 -7.10 5.57 6.39
CA MET A 159 -8.28 6.02 7.14
C MET A 159 -8.95 4.90 7.96
N CYS A 160 -8.86 3.65 7.52
CA CYS A 160 -9.31 2.50 8.31
C CYS A 160 -8.53 2.34 9.62
N ALA A 161 -7.22 2.57 9.61
CA ALA A 161 -6.35 2.50 10.78
C ALA A 161 -6.54 3.71 11.71
N GLU A 162 -6.78 4.89 11.13
CA GLU A 162 -7.09 6.11 11.87
C GLU A 162 -8.43 6.00 12.62
N ARG A 163 -9.45 5.46 11.95
CA ARG A 163 -10.80 5.37 12.52
C ARG A 163 -10.96 4.20 13.49
N CYS A 164 -10.09 3.19 13.43
CA CYS A 164 -10.23 1.98 14.24
C CYS A 164 -10.00 2.27 15.73
N PRO A 165 -11.02 2.13 16.61
CA PRO A 165 -10.89 2.48 18.02
C PRO A 165 -9.99 1.52 18.82
N THR A 166 -9.76 0.31 18.32
CA THR A 166 -8.98 -0.73 19.00
C THR A 166 -7.61 -0.96 18.36
N GLY A 167 -7.29 -0.27 17.26
CA GLY A 167 -6.05 -0.50 16.50
C GLY A 167 -6.02 -1.87 15.80
N ALA A 168 -7.18 -2.46 15.48
CA ALA A 168 -7.25 -3.67 14.67
C ALA A 168 -6.70 -3.48 13.25
N TRP A 169 -6.71 -2.24 12.74
CA TRP A 169 -6.01 -1.85 11.53
C TRP A 169 -4.75 -1.07 11.87
N ASP A 170 -3.66 -1.39 11.18
CA ASP A 170 -2.36 -0.74 11.28
C ASP A 170 -1.78 -0.51 9.88
N MET A 171 -0.91 0.49 9.76
CA MET A 171 -0.18 0.80 8.53
C MET A 171 1.30 0.55 8.78
N ARG A 172 1.87 -0.44 8.10
CA ARG A 172 3.25 -0.88 8.35
C ARG A 172 4.11 -0.70 7.12
N LYS A 173 5.20 0.06 7.24
CA LYS A 173 6.18 0.25 6.19
C LYS A 173 6.99 -1.00 5.97
N PHE A 174 7.11 -1.38 4.71
CA PHE A 174 8.00 -2.45 4.27
C PHE A 174 9.45 -1.97 4.30
N ILE A 175 10.28 -2.73 5.03
CA ILE A 175 11.73 -2.50 5.07
C ILE A 175 12.41 -3.79 4.64
N MET A 176 13.16 -3.68 3.53
CA MET A 176 14.07 -4.72 3.09
C MET A 176 15.45 -4.44 3.68
N LYS A 177 15.93 -5.32 4.56
CA LYS A 177 17.30 -5.28 5.05
C LYS A 177 18.21 -6.02 4.09
N SER A 178 19.21 -5.32 3.59
CA SER A 178 20.23 -5.96 2.76
C SER A 178 21.15 -6.82 3.65
N TYR A 179 21.80 -7.80 3.04
CA TYR A 179 22.69 -8.74 3.75
C TYR A 179 23.80 -8.04 4.58
N ALA A 180 24.20 -6.82 4.21
CA ALA A 180 25.24 -6.08 4.93
C ALA A 180 24.80 -5.60 6.32
N GLU A 181 23.48 -5.50 6.57
CA GLU A 181 22.89 -4.90 7.77
C GLU A 181 22.36 -5.95 8.76
N THR A 182 22.47 -7.24 8.43
CA THR A 182 21.93 -8.35 9.23
C THR A 182 22.95 -8.95 10.20
N LYS A 183 24.13 -8.34 10.37
CA LYS A 183 25.17 -8.77 11.30
C LYS A 183 25.21 -7.90 12.56
#